data_AF-A0A066ZS17-F1
#
_entry.id   AF-A0A066ZS17-F1
#
_cell.length_a   1.000
_cell.length_b   1.000
_cell.length_c   1.000
_cell.angle_alpha   90.00
_cell.angle_beta   90.00
_cell.angle_gamma   90.00
#
_symmetry.space_group_name_H-M   'P 1'
#
loop_
_entity.id
_entity.type
_entity.pdbx_description
1 polymer ?
#
loop_
_entity_poly.entity_id
_entity_poly.type
_entity_poly.pdbx_seq_one_letter_code
_entity_poly.pdbx_strand_id
1 'polypeptide(L)'
;MNKKNNDEKKEWIRNVHLRIGQNVKRHRQEKGFSQVALAHELGHDSVGIVSTAEIGLNNKHFNIEHLTKIAGVLEIDICCLFEGVSDIYSRHRTLLSDL
;
A
#
# COMPACT_ATOMS: atom_id res chain seq x y z
N MET A 1 -5.52 22.80 -18.59
CA MET A 1 -4.96 21.97 -17.50
C MET A 1 -3.46 21.84 -17.72
N ASN A 2 -2.65 22.28 -16.75
CA ASN A 2 -1.19 22.42 -16.91
C ASN A 2 -0.45 21.15 -16.45
N LYS A 3 0.69 20.83 -17.08
CA LYS A 3 1.46 19.58 -16.87
C LYS A 3 1.84 19.34 -15.39
N LYS A 4 2.15 20.42 -14.67
CA LYS A 4 2.51 20.44 -13.24
C LYS A 4 1.43 19.85 -12.30
N ASN A 5 0.15 20.15 -12.55
CA ASN A 5 -0.95 19.63 -11.74
C ASN A 5 -1.14 18.10 -11.90
N ASN A 6 -0.66 17.53 -13.01
CA ASN A 6 -0.82 16.10 -13.29
C ASN A 6 0.26 15.26 -12.59
N ASP A 7 1.46 15.82 -12.41
CA ASP A 7 2.57 15.16 -11.72
C ASP A 7 2.36 15.15 -10.19
N GLU A 8 1.83 16.23 -9.62
CA GLU A 8 1.45 16.31 -8.20
C GLU A 8 0.27 15.38 -7.84
N LYS A 9 -0.71 15.27 -8.74
CA LYS A 9 -1.85 14.35 -8.57
C LYS A 9 -1.42 12.88 -8.57
N LYS A 10 -0.34 12.54 -9.29
CA LYS A 10 0.25 11.19 -9.26
C LYS A 10 1.01 10.91 -7.97
N GLU A 11 1.64 11.92 -7.39
CA GLU A 11 2.53 11.75 -6.24
C GLU A 11 1.78 11.43 -4.94
N TRP A 12 0.65 12.08 -4.64
CA TRP A 12 -0.09 11.77 -3.41
C TRP A 12 -0.71 10.37 -3.43
N ILE A 13 -1.21 9.92 -4.59
CA ILE A 13 -1.70 8.55 -4.78
C ILE A 13 -0.56 7.55 -4.60
N ARG A 14 0.63 7.84 -5.13
CA ARG A 14 1.82 7.02 -4.91
C ARG A 14 2.14 6.88 -3.42
N ASN A 15 2.02 7.97 -2.66
CA ASN A 15 2.22 7.95 -1.21
C ASN A 15 1.16 7.12 -0.47
N VAL A 16 -0.09 7.11 -0.93
CA VAL A 16 -1.13 6.21 -0.40
C VAL A 16 -0.75 4.75 -0.61
N HIS A 17 -0.35 4.37 -1.82
CA HIS A 17 0.08 3.00 -2.10
C HIS A 17 1.31 2.59 -1.27
N LEU A 18 2.28 3.50 -1.12
CA LEU A 18 3.47 3.25 -0.30
C LEU A 18 3.10 3.04 1.17
N ARG A 19 2.18 3.85 1.70
CA ARG A 19 1.72 3.71 3.09
C ARG A 19 1.04 2.37 3.33
N ILE A 20 0.17 1.95 2.41
CA ILE A 20 -0.46 0.63 2.47
C ILE A 20 0.61 -0.48 2.42
N GLY A 21 1.59 -0.37 1.52
CA GLY A 21 2.72 -1.32 1.44
C GLY A 21 3.52 -1.43 2.74
N GLN A 22 3.76 -0.29 3.41
CA GLN A 22 4.43 -0.25 4.71
C GLN A 22 3.58 -0.90 5.82
N ASN A 23 2.26 -0.68 5.83
CA ASN A 23 1.36 -1.31 6.80
C ASN A 23 1.33 -2.83 6.61
N VAL A 24 1.27 -3.32 5.36
CA VAL A 24 1.40 -4.75 5.04
C VAL A 24 2.72 -5.31 5.57
N LYS A 25 3.85 -4.64 5.27
CA LYS A 25 5.17 -5.05 5.74
C LYS A 25 5.24 -5.14 7.27
N ARG A 26 4.72 -4.13 7.97
CA ARG A 26 4.70 -4.07 9.43
C ARG A 26 3.92 -5.24 10.01
N HIS A 27 2.66 -5.44 9.61
CA HIS A 27 1.84 -6.53 10.14
C HIS A 27 2.35 -7.91 9.75
N ARG A 28 2.92 -8.06 8.55
CA ARG A 28 3.60 -9.29 8.13
C ARG A 28 4.74 -9.64 9.10
N GLN A 29 5.56 -8.66 9.46
CA GLN A 29 6.67 -8.85 10.40
C GLN A 29 6.18 -9.13 11.83
N GLU A 30 5.15 -8.43 12.30
CA GLU A 30 4.53 -8.67 13.62
C GLU A 30 3.96 -10.09 13.75
N LYS A 31 3.42 -10.64 12.66
CA LYS A 31 2.91 -12.02 12.60
C LYS A 31 4.00 -13.06 12.29
N GLY A 32 5.26 -12.65 12.13
CA GLY A 32 6.39 -13.57 11.93
C GLY A 32 6.54 -14.13 10.50
N PHE A 33 5.84 -13.56 9.51
CA PHE A 33 5.92 -14.03 8.12
C PHE A 33 7.11 -13.42 7.37
N SER A 34 7.82 -14.24 6.60
CA SER A 34 8.72 -13.74 5.55
C SER A 34 7.91 -13.31 4.32
N GLN A 35 8.50 -12.53 3.41
CA GLN A 35 7.84 -12.15 2.16
C GLN A 35 7.47 -13.37 1.30
N VAL A 36 8.36 -14.37 1.27
CA VAL A 36 8.14 -15.63 0.55
C VAL A 36 7.03 -16.44 1.19
N ALA A 37 7.00 -16.52 2.53
CA ALA A 37 5.94 -17.23 3.25
C ALA A 37 4.57 -16.61 2.99
N LEU A 38 4.44 -15.28 3.10
CA LEU A 38 3.19 -14.60 2.78
C LEU A 38 2.76 -14.86 1.33
N ALA A 39 3.70 -14.78 0.38
CA ALA A 39 3.39 -15.03 -1.02
C ALA A 39 3.00 -16.48 -1.34
N HIS A 40 3.52 -17.44 -0.58
CA HIS A 40 3.14 -18.84 -0.68
C HIS A 40 1.68 -19.05 -0.23
N GLU A 41 1.31 -18.48 0.93
CA GLU A 41 -0.07 -18.51 1.44
C GLU A 41 -1.07 -17.82 0.48
N LEU A 42 -0.61 -16.85 -0.31
CA LEU A 42 -1.42 -16.19 -1.34
C LEU A 42 -1.60 -17.01 -2.64
N GLY A 43 -0.95 -18.16 -2.76
CA GLY A 43 -1.01 -19.04 -3.95
C GLY A 43 -0.02 -18.63 -5.05
N HIS A 44 1.26 -18.95 -4.83
CA HIS A 44 2.43 -18.98 -5.75
C HIS A 44 2.75 -17.79 -6.71
N ASP A 45 1.83 -16.93 -7.11
CA ASP A 45 2.08 -15.81 -8.05
C ASP A 45 2.54 -14.51 -7.36
N SER A 46 2.66 -14.52 -6.03
CA SER A 46 2.69 -13.29 -5.23
C SER A 46 4.09 -12.85 -4.78
N VAL A 47 5.17 -13.63 -4.94
CA VAL A 47 6.48 -13.31 -4.32
C VAL A 47 7.07 -12.01 -4.85
N GLY A 48 7.02 -11.81 -6.17
CA GLY A 48 7.46 -10.57 -6.81
C GLY A 48 6.56 -9.38 -6.47
N ILE A 49 5.25 -9.61 -6.29
CA ILE A 49 4.27 -8.58 -5.96
C ILE A 49 4.47 -8.12 -4.51
N VAL A 50 4.60 -9.03 -3.55
CA VAL A 50 4.78 -8.70 -2.13
C VAL A 50 6.05 -7.90 -1.92
N SER A 51 7.18 -8.35 -2.46
CA SER A 51 8.47 -7.66 -2.27
C SER A 51 8.50 -6.26 -2.88
N THR A 52 7.93 -6.09 -4.07
CA THR A 52 7.92 -4.78 -4.76
C THR A 52 6.85 -3.84 -4.22
N ALA A 53 5.66 -4.32 -3.90
CA ALA A 53 4.55 -3.50 -3.41
C ALA A 53 4.78 -2.98 -1.98
N GLU A 54 5.46 -3.73 -1.11
CA GLU A 54 5.81 -3.26 0.24
C GLU A 54 6.67 -1.99 0.24
N ILE A 55 7.48 -1.79 -0.81
CA ILE A 55 8.39 -0.65 -0.95
C ILE A 55 8.03 0.29 -2.10
N GLY A 56 6.96 0.00 -2.84
CA GLY A 56 6.53 0.78 -4.01
C GLY A 56 7.49 0.71 -5.20
N LEU A 57 8.29 -0.35 -5.33
CA LEU A 57 9.25 -0.50 -6.43
C LEU A 57 8.51 -0.72 -7.76
N ASN A 58 9.00 -0.11 -8.84
CA ASN A 58 8.43 -0.21 -10.19
C ASN A 58 6.94 0.16 -10.28
N ASN A 59 6.48 1.07 -9.41
CA ASN A 59 5.07 1.49 -9.32
C ASN A 59 4.09 0.33 -9.03
N LYS A 60 4.60 -0.78 -8.49
CA LYS A 60 3.80 -1.92 -8.06
C LYS A 60 3.15 -1.59 -6.71
N HIS A 61 1.90 -2.02 -6.57
CA HIS A 61 1.10 -1.83 -5.38
C HIS A 61 0.10 -2.98 -5.25
N PHE A 62 -0.41 -3.19 -4.03
CA PHE A 62 -1.45 -4.16 -3.78
C PHE A 62 -2.80 -3.65 -4.33
N ASN A 63 -3.54 -4.52 -5.02
CA ASN A 63 -4.93 -4.28 -5.36
C ASN A 63 -5.83 -4.73 -4.19
N ILE A 64 -7.14 -4.51 -4.29
CA ILE A 64 -8.10 -4.85 -3.22
C ILE A 64 -8.13 -6.37 -2.94
N GLU A 65 -8.00 -7.20 -3.98
CA GLU A 65 -7.96 -8.66 -3.82
C GLU A 65 -6.74 -9.10 -3.00
N HIS A 66 -5.55 -8.57 -3.32
CA HIS A 66 -4.33 -8.81 -2.54
C HIS A 66 -4.52 -8.39 -1.09
N LEU A 67 -5.05 -7.19 -0.83
CA LEU A 67 -5.27 -6.68 0.53
C LEU A 67 -6.23 -7.56 1.33
N THR A 68 -7.31 -8.03 0.69
CA THR A 68 -8.31 -8.90 1.32
C THR A 68 -7.69 -10.24 1.70
N LYS A 69 -6.93 -10.86 0.78
CA LYS A 69 -6.23 -12.13 1.04
C LYS A 69 -5.14 -11.98 2.09
N ILE A 70 -4.35 -10.90 2.04
CA ILE A 70 -3.30 -10.59 3.02
C ILE A 70 -3.91 -10.42 4.42
N ALA A 71 -5.00 -9.66 4.55
CA ALA A 71 -5.67 -9.50 5.84
C ALA A 71 -6.18 -10.84 6.39
N GLY A 72 -6.70 -11.71 5.52
CA GLY A 72 -7.09 -13.08 5.87
C GLY A 72 -5.92 -13.93 6.37
N VAL A 73 -4.81 -13.97 5.61
CA VAL A 73 -3.60 -14.75 5.99
C VAL A 73 -2.98 -14.24 7.29
N LEU A 74 -2.96 -12.93 7.50
CA LEU A 74 -2.39 -12.32 8.70
C LEU A 74 -3.36 -12.32 9.89
N GLU A 75 -4.61 -12.73 9.70
CA GLU A 75 -5.68 -12.70 10.72
C GLU A 75 -5.78 -11.32 11.39
N ILE A 76 -6.01 -10.29 10.57
CA ILE A 76 -6.21 -8.90 11.02
C ILE A 76 -7.42 -8.29 10.33
N ASP A 77 -7.97 -7.23 10.92
CA ASP A 77 -8.94 -6.39 10.23
C ASP A 77 -8.27 -5.71 9.02
N ILE A 78 -8.94 -5.74 7.86
CA ILE A 78 -8.41 -5.13 6.64
C ILE A 78 -8.14 -3.62 6.79
N CYS A 79 -8.87 -2.94 7.68
CA CYS A 79 -8.70 -1.51 7.95
C CYS A 79 -7.32 -1.19 8.53
N CYS A 80 -6.66 -2.12 9.23
CA CYS A 80 -5.29 -1.95 9.72
C CYS A 80 -4.30 -1.68 8.57
N LEU A 81 -4.57 -2.19 7.37
CA LEU A 81 -3.74 -1.93 6.18
C LEU A 81 -3.85 -0.48 5.69
N PHE A 82 -4.85 0.28 6.13
CA PHE A 82 -5.12 1.65 5.71
C PHE A 82 -4.76 2.71 6.76
N GLU A 83 -4.14 2.33 7.88
CA GLU A 83 -3.72 3.27 8.93
C GLU A 83 -2.85 4.41 8.37
N GLY A 84 -3.21 5.66 8.68
CA GLY A 84 -2.49 6.87 8.25
C GLY A 84 -2.77 7.31 6.80
N VAL A 85 -3.62 6.61 6.03
CA VAL A 85 -4.00 7.03 4.67
C VAL A 85 -4.81 8.33 4.71
N SER A 86 -5.68 8.51 5.69
CA SER A 86 -6.49 9.73 5.87
C SER A 86 -5.63 10.99 6.04
N ASP A 87 -4.47 10.88 6.68
CA ASP A 87 -3.54 12.00 6.89
C ASP A 87 -2.85 12.42 5.58
N ILE A 88 -2.58 11.45 4.70
CA ILE A 88 -2.04 11.71 3.35
C ILE A 88 -3.09 12.45 2.53
N TYR A 89 -4.34 11.97 2.55
CA TYR A 89 -5.45 12.61 1.84
C TYR A 89 -5.70 14.04 2.34
N SER A 90 -5.72 14.24 3.67
CA SER A 90 -5.98 15.55 4.27
C SER A 90 -4.90 16.57 3.89
N ARG A 91 -3.61 16.18 3.94
CA ARG A 91 -2.50 17.04 3.49
C ARG A 91 -2.60 17.41 2.02
N HIS A 92 -2.96 16.46 1.16
CA HIS A 92 -3.19 16.76 -0.26
C HIS A 92 -4.36 17.73 -0.46
N ARG A 93 -5.45 17.58 0.31
CA ARG A 93 -6.63 18.45 0.22
C ARG A 93 -6.32 19.89 0.65
N THR A 94 -5.54 20.10 1.73
CA THR A 94 -5.13 21.44 2.17
C THR A 94 -4.29 22.16 1.11
N LEU A 95 -3.37 21.45 0.44
CA LEU A 95 -2.57 22.02 -0.65
C LEU A 95 -3.40 22.50 -1.85
N LEU A 96 -4.61 21.95 -2.06
CA LEU A 96 -5.52 22.36 -3.13
C LEU A 96 -6.46 23.52 -2.71
N SER A 97 -6.65 23.77 -1.41
CA SER A 97 -7.42 24.93 -0.93
C SER A 97 -6.61 26.23 -0.91
N ASP A 98 -5.28 26.13 -0.97
CA ASP A 98 -4.35 27.27 -0.93
C ASP A 98 -3.94 27.76 -2.33
N LEU A 99 -4.58 27.25 -3.40
CA LEU A 99 -4.22 27.41 -4.82
C LEU A 99 -5.31 28.10 -5.64
#